data_AF-A0AAW9X9E5-F1
#
_entry.id   AF-A0AAW9X9E5-F1
#
_cell.length_a   1.000
_cell.length_b   1.000
_cell.length_c   1.000
_cell.angle_alpha   90.00
_cell.angle_beta   90.00
_cell.angle_gamma   90.00
#
_symmetry.space_group_name_H-M   'P 1'
#
loop_
_entity.id
_entity.type
_entity.pdbx_description
1 polymer ?
#
loop_
_entity_poly.entity_id
_entity_poly.type
_entity_poly.pdbx_seq_one_letter_code
_entity_poly.pdbx_strand_id
1 'polypeptide(L)'
;LRVGWMIASQPVLGNAVMVKQFADAHTSTFAQATAAAYLRSNRLETVLPRTRAAYAERAHAMANGLRALLPDTELSFNRPRGGMFLWCTLPGRNAGDVAKMAIERGVAFVPGAAFYPVDPDRSTLRLS
;
A
#
# COMPACT_ATOMS: atom_id res chain seq x y z
N LEU A 1 9.45 5.85 11.60
CA LEU A 1 9.94 7.24 11.47
C LEU A 1 8.83 8.29 11.35
N ARG A 2 7.68 8.04 10.69
CA ARG A 2 6.62 9.06 10.50
C ARG A 2 7.15 10.37 9.89
N VAL A 3 8.01 10.24 8.88
CA VAL A 3 8.59 11.36 8.12
C VAL A 3 8.01 11.31 6.70
N GLY A 4 7.51 12.44 6.22
CA GLY A 4 7.13 12.67 4.83
C GLY A 4 7.59 14.06 4.41
N TRP A 5 7.60 14.32 3.11
CA TRP A 5 7.96 15.62 2.54
C TRP A 5 6.94 16.03 1.48
N MET A 6 6.87 17.34 1.21
CA MET A 6 6.00 17.92 0.21
C MET A 6 6.86 18.74 -0.76
N ILE A 7 6.59 18.60 -2.06
CA ILE A 7 7.17 19.44 -3.11
C ILE A 7 6.01 20.18 -3.75
N ALA A 8 6.01 21.51 -3.65
CA ALA A 8 4.94 22.38 -4.14
C ALA A 8 5.46 23.80 -4.40
N SER A 9 4.61 24.66 -4.98
CA SER A 9 4.94 26.09 -5.16
C SER A 9 5.06 26.82 -3.82
N GLN A 10 5.79 27.93 -3.81
CA GLN A 10 6.00 28.74 -2.59
C GLN A 10 4.69 29.14 -1.88
N PRO A 11 3.63 29.60 -2.59
CA PRO A 11 2.36 29.92 -1.94
C PRO A 11 1.71 28.70 -1.26
N VAL A 12 1.79 27.52 -1.87
CA VAL A 12 1.25 26.28 -1.31
C VAL A 12 2.04 25.85 -0.08
N LEU A 13 3.37 25.93 -0.13
CA LEU A 13 4.24 25.61 1.01
C LEU A 13 4.02 26.55 2.19
N GLY A 14 3.83 27.86 1.95
CA GLY A 14 3.52 28.82 3.00
C GLY A 14 2.24 28.44 3.76
N ASN A 15 1.17 28.11 3.02
CA ASN A 15 -0.08 27.66 3.62
C ASN A 15 0.08 26.33 4.36
N ALA A 16 0.80 25.37 3.79
CA ALA A 16 1.03 24.06 4.41
C ALA A 16 1.85 24.17 5.71
N VAL A 17 2.87 25.04 5.75
CA VAL A 17 3.66 25.31 6.96
C VAL A 17 2.80 25.92 8.05
N MET A 18 1.97 26.93 7.71
CA MET A 18 1.05 27.54 8.68
C MET A 18 0.10 26.50 9.27
N VAL A 19 -0.56 25.69 8.43
CA VAL A 19 -1.47 24.63 8.89
C VAL A 19 -0.73 23.62 9.78
N LYS A 20 0.47 23.19 9.37
CA LYS A 20 1.27 22.23 10.14
C LYS A 20 1.68 22.78 11.51
N GLN A 21 2.04 24.06 11.57
CA GLN A 21 2.45 24.70 12.82
C GLN A 21 1.36 24.66 13.89
N PHE A 22 0.09 24.83 13.49
CA PHE A 22 -1.05 24.73 14.39
C PHE A 22 -1.53 23.30 14.62
N ALA A 23 -1.30 22.39 13.68
CA ALA A 23 -1.74 20.99 13.80
C ALA A 23 -0.84 20.15 14.71
N ASP A 24 0.48 20.23 14.52
CA ASP A 24 1.46 19.42 15.27
C ASP A 24 2.82 20.10 15.45
N ALA A 25 2.89 21.42 15.22
CA ALA A 25 4.10 22.25 15.17
C ALA A 25 5.09 21.84 14.08
N HIS A 26 5.72 20.68 14.23
CA HIS A 26 6.68 20.14 13.28
C HIS A 26 6.82 18.62 13.44
N THR A 27 7.33 17.97 12.40
CA THR A 27 7.71 16.55 12.47
C THR A 27 8.82 16.36 13.51
N SER A 28 8.85 15.24 14.23
CA SER A 28 9.89 14.92 15.23
C SER A 28 11.31 15.18 14.71
N THR A 29 12.05 16.06 15.38
CA THR A 29 13.44 16.42 15.03
C THR A 29 14.35 15.19 15.06
N PHE A 30 14.16 14.29 16.02
CA PHE A 30 14.91 13.04 16.10
C PHE A 30 14.66 12.13 14.89
N ALA A 31 13.39 11.99 14.46
CA ALA A 31 13.06 11.20 13.29
C ALA A 31 13.62 11.80 11.99
N GLN A 32 13.58 13.13 11.86
CA GLN A 32 14.20 13.86 10.74
C GLN A 32 15.71 13.67 10.72
N ALA A 33 16.39 13.82 11.85
CA ALA A 33 17.84 13.62 11.97
C ALA A 33 18.25 12.18 11.62
N THR A 34 17.46 11.19 12.08
CA THR A 34 17.67 9.78 11.77
C THR A 34 17.55 9.50 10.27
N ALA A 35 16.47 10.00 9.64
CA ALA A 35 16.29 9.85 8.19
C ALA A 35 17.42 10.52 7.40
N ALA A 36 17.82 11.73 7.80
CA ALA A 36 18.91 12.46 7.16
C ALA A 36 20.26 11.75 7.30
N ALA A 37 20.56 11.17 8.47
CA ALA A 37 21.76 10.37 8.68
C ALA A 37 21.77 9.10 7.81
N TYR A 38 20.62 8.41 7.71
CA TYR A 38 20.49 7.24 6.84
C TYR A 38 20.73 7.60 5.36
N LEU A 39 20.14 8.69 4.87
CA LEU A 39 20.33 9.13 3.48
C LEU A 39 21.78 9.54 3.19
N ARG A 40 22.41 10.30 4.09
CA ARG A 40 23.83 10.69 3.95
C ARG A 40 24.80 9.51 3.97
N SER A 41 24.43 8.40 4.61
CA SER A 41 25.27 7.20 4.66
C SER A 41 25.32 6.40 3.35
N ASN A 42 24.61 6.84 2.30
CA ASN A 42 24.50 6.16 1.00
C ASN A 42 23.94 4.72 1.07
N ARG A 43 23.39 4.33 2.22
CA ARG A 43 22.82 2.99 2.44
C ARG A 43 21.59 2.73 1.59
N LEU A 44 20.81 3.77 1.29
CA LEU A 44 19.61 3.63 0.45
C LEU A 44 19.93 3.00 -0.90
N GLU A 45 20.99 3.45 -1.57
CA GLU A 45 21.42 2.92 -2.87
C GLU A 45 21.77 1.43 -2.81
N THR A 46 22.34 0.98 -1.68
CA THR A 46 22.68 -0.44 -1.48
C THR A 46 21.48 -1.32 -1.11
N VAL A 47 20.52 -0.77 -0.36
CA VAL A 47 19.38 -1.53 0.18
C VAL A 47 18.23 -1.58 -0.83
N LEU A 48 18.02 -0.50 -1.59
CA LEU A 48 16.86 -0.36 -2.48
C LEU A 48 16.77 -1.48 -3.54
N PRO A 49 17.85 -1.89 -4.25
CA PRO A 49 17.77 -2.99 -5.20
C PRO A 49 17.37 -4.32 -4.55
N ARG A 50 17.90 -4.61 -3.34
CA ARG A 50 17.58 -5.82 -2.58
C ARG A 50 16.12 -5.82 -2.14
N THR A 51 15.64 -4.69 -1.63
CA THR A 51 14.22 -4.52 -1.28
C THR A 51 13.33 -4.70 -2.50
N ARG A 52 13.66 -4.09 -3.64
CA ARG A 52 12.90 -4.26 -4.89
C ARG A 52 12.83 -5.72 -5.33
N ALA A 53 13.96 -6.44 -5.29
CA ALA A 53 13.99 -7.87 -5.64
C ALA A 53 13.08 -8.71 -4.72
N ALA A 54 13.18 -8.52 -3.40
CA ALA A 54 12.34 -9.24 -2.44
C ALA A 54 10.84 -8.97 -2.63
N TYR A 55 10.44 -7.71 -2.87
CA TYR A 55 9.04 -7.39 -3.13
C TYR A 55 8.55 -7.89 -4.48
N ALA A 56 9.40 -7.87 -5.52
CA ALA A 56 9.07 -8.43 -6.82
C ALA A 56 8.83 -9.95 -6.73
N GLU A 57 9.68 -10.68 -6.02
CA GLU A 57 9.51 -12.11 -5.77
C GLU A 57 8.18 -12.41 -5.08
N ARG A 58 7.86 -11.69 -3.99
CA ARG A 58 6.59 -11.84 -3.26
C ARG A 58 5.37 -11.52 -4.14
N ALA A 59 5.43 -10.44 -4.91
CA ALA A 59 4.35 -10.05 -5.81
C ALA A 59 4.13 -11.10 -6.92
N HIS A 60 5.21 -11.69 -7.46
CA HIS A 60 5.12 -12.78 -8.43
C HIS A 60 4.58 -14.06 -7.80
N ALA A 61 5.03 -14.43 -6.59
CA ALA A 61 4.53 -15.58 -5.87
C ALA A 61 3.02 -15.48 -5.62
N MET A 62 2.54 -14.34 -5.11
CA MET A 62 1.11 -14.10 -4.89
C MET A 62 0.33 -14.16 -6.20
N ALA A 63 0.77 -13.46 -7.24
CA ALA A 63 0.10 -13.43 -8.53
C ALA A 63 0.03 -14.81 -9.20
N ASN A 64 1.10 -15.60 -9.12
CA ASN A 64 1.12 -16.94 -9.69
C ASN A 64 0.29 -17.91 -8.87
N GLY A 65 0.35 -17.81 -7.53
CA GLY A 65 -0.48 -18.60 -6.62
C GLY A 65 -1.97 -18.38 -6.86
N LEU A 66 -2.42 -17.13 -6.99
CA LEU A 66 -3.83 -16.82 -7.31
C LEU A 66 -4.27 -17.46 -8.63
N ARG A 67 -3.45 -17.37 -9.69
CA ARG A 67 -3.75 -17.99 -10.99
C ARG A 67 -3.79 -19.52 -10.93
N ALA A 68 -2.89 -20.14 -10.16
CA ALA A 68 -2.77 -21.59 -10.10
C ALA A 68 -3.80 -22.25 -9.18
N LEU A 69 -4.17 -21.59 -8.07
CA LEU A 69 -5.04 -22.14 -7.03
C LEU A 69 -6.52 -21.79 -7.22
N LEU A 70 -6.82 -20.75 -8.01
CA LEU A 70 -8.19 -20.30 -8.26
C LEU A 70 -8.56 -20.30 -9.77
N PRO A 71 -8.21 -21.36 -10.53
CA PRO A 71 -8.37 -21.36 -12.00
C PRO A 71 -9.85 -21.30 -12.43
N ASP A 72 -10.75 -21.81 -11.60
CA ASP A 72 -12.20 -21.87 -11.88
C ASP A 72 -12.95 -20.64 -11.36
N THR A 73 -12.23 -19.59 -10.94
CA THR A 73 -12.84 -18.35 -10.47
C THR A 73 -12.65 -17.24 -11.51
N GLU A 74 -13.62 -16.32 -11.59
CA GLU A 74 -13.46 -15.08 -12.36
C GLU A 74 -12.60 -14.03 -11.63
N LEU A 75 -11.77 -14.46 -10.68
CA LEU A 75 -10.87 -13.57 -9.96
C LEU A 75 -9.89 -12.94 -10.96
N SER A 76 -9.89 -11.61 -11.00
CA SER A 76 -9.01 -10.85 -11.89
C SER A 76 -8.20 -9.83 -11.12
N PHE A 77 -6.98 -9.57 -11.61
CA PHE A 77 -6.08 -8.53 -11.10
C PHE A 77 -5.03 -8.19 -12.17
N ASN A 78 -4.51 -6.98 -12.10
CA ASN A 78 -3.45 -6.54 -13.00
C ASN A 78 -2.09 -7.13 -12.61
N ARG A 79 -1.22 -7.40 -13.60
CA ARG A 79 0.15 -7.81 -13.32
C ARG A 79 0.85 -6.74 -12.48
N PRO A 80 1.42 -7.10 -11.30
CA PRO A 80 2.06 -6.12 -10.44
C PRO A 80 3.31 -5.56 -11.13
N ARG A 81 3.45 -4.22 -11.10
CA ARG A 81 4.63 -3.48 -11.61
C ARG A 81 5.46 -2.85 -10.50
N GLY A 82 4.95 -2.85 -9.27
CA GLY A 82 5.55 -2.24 -8.10
C GLY A 82 4.51 -2.03 -7.00
N GLY A 83 4.95 -1.52 -5.85
CA GLY A 83 4.10 -1.35 -4.67
C GLY A 83 4.04 -2.61 -3.79
N MET A 84 3.05 -2.65 -2.90
CA MET A 84 2.89 -3.71 -1.91
C MET A 84 1.53 -4.42 -1.99
N PHE A 85 0.67 -4.06 -2.95
CA PHE A 85 -0.70 -4.55 -2.96
C PHE A 85 -1.11 -5.09 -4.33
N LEU A 86 -1.90 -6.15 -4.31
CA LEU A 86 -2.71 -6.58 -5.45
C LEU A 86 -4.15 -6.13 -5.19
N TRP A 87 -4.70 -5.42 -6.18
CA TRP A 87 -6.12 -5.11 -6.23
C TRP A 87 -6.82 -6.14 -7.09
N CYS A 88 -7.75 -6.88 -6.50
CA CYS A 88 -8.45 -7.97 -7.16
C CYS A 88 -9.95 -7.67 -7.24
N THR A 89 -10.58 -8.22 -8.27
CA THR A 89 -12.03 -8.20 -8.47
C THR A 89 -12.55 -9.64 -8.45
N LEU A 90 -13.64 -9.88 -7.73
CA LEU A 90 -14.36 -11.15 -7.60
C LEU A 90 -15.80 -10.99 -8.14
N PRO A 91 -16.01 -11.05 -9.46
CA PRO A 91 -17.34 -10.89 -10.06
C PRO A 91 -18.40 -11.78 -9.40
N GLY A 92 -19.60 -11.23 -9.22
CA GLY A 92 -20.73 -11.95 -8.62
C GLY A 92 -20.63 -12.25 -7.13
N ARG A 93 -19.57 -11.80 -6.44
CA ARG A 93 -19.38 -12.02 -5.00
C ARG A 93 -19.20 -10.71 -4.25
N ASN A 94 -19.70 -10.67 -3.01
CA ASN A 94 -19.41 -9.59 -2.07
C ASN A 94 -18.13 -9.95 -1.28
N ALA A 95 -17.06 -9.19 -1.48
CA ALA A 95 -15.77 -9.41 -0.85
C ALA A 95 -15.82 -9.31 0.69
N GLY A 96 -16.76 -8.56 1.26
CA GLY A 96 -16.97 -8.49 2.70
C GLY A 96 -17.47 -9.82 3.28
N ASP A 97 -18.36 -10.49 2.56
CA ASP A 97 -18.86 -11.82 2.98
C ASP A 97 -17.81 -12.89 2.75
N VAL A 98 -17.03 -12.80 1.66
CA VAL A 98 -15.87 -13.67 1.43
C VAL A 98 -14.82 -13.50 2.54
N ALA A 99 -14.58 -12.28 3.02
CA ALA A 99 -13.62 -12.02 4.08
C ALA A 99 -14.02 -12.70 5.40
N LYS A 100 -15.31 -12.70 5.75
CA LYS A 100 -15.81 -13.39 6.95
C LYS A 100 -15.51 -14.90 6.88
N MET A 101 -15.83 -15.54 5.74
CA MET A 101 -15.54 -16.96 5.52
C MET A 101 -14.03 -17.25 5.48
N ALA A 102 -13.23 -16.34 4.95
CA ALA A 102 -11.78 -16.51 4.85
C ALA A 102 -11.10 -16.47 6.24
N ILE A 103 -11.58 -15.61 7.14
CA ILE A 103 -11.05 -15.49 8.51
C ILE A 103 -11.22 -16.82 9.26
N GLU A 104 -12.35 -17.50 9.10
CA GLU A 104 -12.59 -18.83 9.68
C GLU A 104 -11.58 -19.89 9.19
N ARG A 105 -10.93 -19.63 8.05
CA ARG A 105 -9.89 -20.48 7.44
C ARG A 105 -8.48 -19.93 7.64
N GLY A 106 -8.31 -18.93 8.52
CA GLY A 106 -7.00 -18.35 8.84
C GLY A 106 -6.43 -17.40 7.78
N VAL A 107 -7.25 -16.91 6.85
CA VAL A 107 -6.85 -15.97 5.80
C VAL A 107 -7.52 -14.61 6.01
N ALA A 108 -6.73 -13.54 6.00
CA ALA A 108 -7.22 -12.18 6.13
C ALA A 108 -6.84 -11.34 4.89
N PHE A 109 -7.78 -10.53 4.42
CA PHE A 109 -7.58 -9.53 3.38
C PHE A 109 -8.52 -8.34 3.64
N VAL A 110 -8.33 -7.24 2.91
CA VAL A 110 -9.18 -6.04 3.10
C VAL A 110 -10.25 -5.98 2.01
N PRO A 111 -11.55 -6.02 2.35
CA PRO A 111 -12.62 -5.75 1.39
C PRO A 111 -12.48 -4.37 0.77
N GLY A 112 -12.69 -4.28 -0.53
CA GLY A 112 -12.40 -3.09 -1.32
C GLY A 112 -13.38 -1.93 -1.09
N ALA A 113 -14.59 -2.21 -0.60
CA ALA A 113 -15.63 -1.22 -0.36
C ALA A 113 -15.17 -0.03 0.51
N ALA A 114 -14.24 -0.23 1.44
CA ALA A 114 -13.68 0.83 2.29
C ALA A 114 -12.79 1.84 1.55
N PHE A 115 -12.39 1.55 0.30
CA PHE A 115 -11.52 2.41 -0.51
C PHE A 115 -12.29 3.25 -1.55
N TYR A 116 -13.61 3.14 -1.59
CA TYR A 116 -14.47 3.96 -2.46
C TYR A 116 -15.10 5.10 -1.66
N PRO A 117 -15.03 6.36 -2.15
CA PRO A 117 -15.65 7.49 -1.47
C PRO A 117 -17.18 7.48 -1.58
N VAL A 118 -17.71 6.95 -2.69
CA VAL A 118 -19.14 6.85 -3.04
C VAL A 118 -19.36 5.58 -3.86
N ASP A 119 -20.53 4.96 -3.74
CA ASP A 119 -20.97 3.78 -4.52
C ASP A 119 -19.92 2.66 -4.64
N PRO A 120 -19.61 1.97 -3.53
CA PRO A 120 -18.52 1.01 -3.50
C PRO A 120 -18.76 -0.20 -4.38
N ASP A 121 -17.76 -0.57 -5.18
CA ASP A 121 -17.72 -1.88 -5.80
C ASP A 121 -17.40 -2.95 -4.74
N ARG A 122 -18.45 -3.65 -4.30
CA ARG A 122 -18.38 -4.69 -3.27
C ARG A 122 -17.68 -5.96 -3.74
N SER A 123 -17.36 -6.09 -5.03
CA SER A 123 -16.64 -7.24 -5.57
C SER A 123 -15.13 -7.14 -5.44
N THR A 124 -14.60 -5.99 -5.00
CA THR A 124 -13.16 -5.75 -4.95
C THR A 124 -12.53 -6.10 -3.61
N LEU A 125 -11.24 -6.45 -3.62
CA LEU A 125 -10.44 -6.70 -2.43
C LEU A 125 -8.97 -6.32 -2.62
N ARG A 126 -8.27 -6.09 -1.51
CA ARG A 126 -6.83 -5.79 -1.47
C ARG A 126 -6.06 -6.87 -0.72
N LEU A 127 -5.08 -7.46 -1.40
CA LEU A 127 -4.08 -8.37 -0.85
C LEU A 127 -2.74 -7.67 -0.70
N SER A 128 -1.91 -8.08 0.26
CA SER A 128 -0.58 -7.49 0.54
C SER A 128 0.54 -8.53 0.48
#